data_AF-R9KWU1-F1
#
_entry.id   AF-R9KWU1-F1
#
_cell.length_a   1.000
_cell.length_b   1.000
_cell.length_c   1.000
_cell.angle_alpha   90.00
_cell.angle_beta   90.00
_cell.angle_gamma   90.00
#
_symmetry.space_group_name_H-M   'P 1'
#
loop_
_entity.id
_entity.type
_entity.pdbx_description
1 polymer ?
#
loop_
_entity_poly.entity_id
_entity_poly.type
_entity_poly.pdbx_seq_one_letter_code
_entity_poly.pdbx_strand_id
1 'polypeptide(L)'
;MAYDSVFKRVEKKYRTTPRQRTAVEAAACDTGAMAVDAYGRTRITSLYLDTPERAMIARSVEKPLYKEKLRLRAYGEAAGTALMAAFGAGPLVRNADRPPLSDAEVEARAAAVPGGEATAVFFGIKKKFKGIVYKRRIALALPAAVAFVSGLPYERVCVRWPLADAEQAAAALAPASRQIARELEAAMDRWLPLTPSMGIACDREAWGVRCALAGEPSAAGFAARDTAAARVPAAADGVAPAAAPTFDPALRLTFDDRLSYLDCHGHTSSWQPIVAPDESILEIKSAGPYPPWLVAALSAQGIYPASFTKYGNAYQRCEGTALQQAVAVS
;
A
#
# COMPACT_ATOMS: atom_id res chain seq x y z
N MET A 1 15.38 19.69 -27.70
CA MET A 1 15.42 19.35 -26.25
C MET A 1 14.62 18.09 -26.06
N ALA A 2 15.22 17.04 -25.49
CA ALA A 2 14.51 15.79 -25.21
C ALA A 2 13.44 16.04 -24.15
N TYR A 3 12.19 15.76 -24.47
CA TYR A 3 11.07 15.82 -23.53
C TYR A 3 11.28 14.73 -22.49
N ASP A 4 11.62 15.14 -21.27
CA ASP A 4 11.88 14.21 -20.18
C ASP A 4 10.54 13.71 -19.63
N SER A 5 10.14 12.49 -20.01
CA SER A 5 8.83 11.92 -19.67
C SER A 5 8.70 11.47 -18.21
N VAL A 6 9.72 11.73 -17.37
CA VAL A 6 9.82 11.25 -15.99
C VAL A 6 9.98 12.43 -15.03
N PHE A 7 8.86 12.90 -14.46
CA PHE A 7 8.86 14.01 -13.50
C PHE A 7 8.91 13.52 -12.04
N LYS A 8 9.70 14.20 -11.21
CA LYS A 8 9.78 13.95 -9.76
C LYS A 8 8.50 14.44 -9.07
N ARG A 9 7.73 13.51 -8.52
CA ARG A 9 6.56 13.85 -7.67
C ARG A 9 6.98 14.07 -6.22
N VAL A 10 6.39 15.09 -5.59
CA VAL A 10 6.50 15.36 -4.15
C VAL A 10 5.34 14.69 -3.44
N GLU A 11 5.64 13.92 -2.38
CA GLU A 11 4.66 13.28 -1.51
C GLU A 11 4.85 13.82 -0.07
N LYS A 12 3.87 14.53 0.47
CA LYS A 12 3.87 15.03 1.86
C LYS A 12 2.70 14.43 2.62
N LYS A 13 2.89 14.28 3.94
CA LYS A 13 1.89 13.75 4.87
C LYS A 13 1.60 14.75 5.96
N TYR A 14 0.36 14.74 6.41
CA TYR A 14 -0.20 15.67 7.39
C TYR A 14 -1.11 14.88 8.32
N ARG A 15 -1.15 15.26 9.60
CA ARG A 15 -2.20 14.83 10.52
C ARG A 15 -3.30 15.88 10.47
N THR A 16 -4.55 15.45 10.37
CA THR A 16 -5.69 16.34 10.24
C THR A 16 -6.80 15.92 11.20
N THR A 17 -7.35 16.88 11.92
CA THR A 17 -8.59 16.69 12.70
C THR A 17 -9.80 16.62 11.75
N PRO A 18 -11.00 16.19 12.24
CA PRO A 18 -12.22 16.20 11.43
C PRO A 18 -12.50 17.57 10.80
N ARG A 19 -12.40 18.66 11.57
CA ARG A 19 -12.62 20.02 11.08
C ARG A 19 -11.65 20.40 9.96
N GLN A 20 -10.37 20.08 10.13
CA GLN A 20 -9.34 20.36 9.13
C GLN A 20 -9.57 19.57 7.84
N ARG A 21 -9.94 18.29 7.96
CA ARG A 21 -10.29 17.43 6.82
C ARG A 21 -11.47 18.03 6.04
N THR A 22 -12.58 18.31 6.72
CA THR A 22 -13.78 18.88 6.09
C THR A 22 -13.49 20.20 5.38
N ALA A 23 -12.63 21.05 5.95
CA ALA A 23 -12.22 22.29 5.30
C ALA A 23 -11.41 22.07 4.01
N VAL A 24 -10.50 21.08 3.99
CA VAL A 24 -9.73 20.73 2.79
C VAL A 24 -10.62 20.08 1.72
N GLU A 25 -11.56 19.22 2.12
CA GLU A 25 -12.55 18.63 1.20
C GLU A 25 -13.47 19.69 0.60
N ALA A 26 -13.99 20.61 1.40
CA ALA A 26 -14.80 21.74 0.93
C ALA A 26 -14.01 22.59 -0.08
N ALA A 27 -12.78 22.98 0.26
CA ALA A 27 -11.93 23.74 -0.65
C ALA A 27 -11.62 22.98 -1.96
N ALA A 28 -11.46 21.65 -1.91
CA ALA A 28 -11.29 20.83 -3.10
C ALA A 28 -12.57 20.78 -3.94
N CYS A 29 -13.74 20.62 -3.33
CA CYS A 29 -15.04 20.66 -4.00
C CYS A 29 -15.32 21.99 -4.67
N ASP A 30 -15.01 23.11 -4.00
CA ASP A 30 -15.23 24.48 -4.50
C ASP A 30 -14.44 24.77 -5.77
N THR A 31 -13.35 24.03 -6.03
CA THR A 31 -12.64 24.14 -7.31
C THR A 31 -13.47 23.67 -8.51
N GLY A 32 -14.51 22.84 -8.28
CA GLY A 32 -15.25 22.13 -9.32
C GLY A 32 -14.44 21.07 -10.07
N ALA A 33 -13.12 21.00 -9.84
CA ALA A 33 -12.16 20.22 -10.61
C ALA A 33 -11.60 19.02 -9.83
N MET A 34 -11.87 18.86 -8.54
CA MET A 34 -11.51 17.69 -7.74
C MET A 34 -12.74 16.83 -7.44
N ALA A 35 -12.55 15.52 -7.33
CA ALA A 35 -13.57 14.59 -6.85
C ALA A 35 -12.93 13.37 -6.18
N VAL A 36 -13.71 12.66 -5.39
CA VAL A 36 -13.38 11.30 -4.97
C VAL A 36 -13.21 10.43 -6.21
N ASP A 37 -12.18 9.58 -6.22
CA ASP A 37 -11.92 8.69 -7.34
C ASP A 37 -12.97 7.57 -7.45
N ALA A 38 -12.93 6.84 -8.56
CA ALA A 38 -13.89 5.77 -8.84
C ALA A 38 -13.86 4.59 -7.85
N TYR A 39 -12.80 4.47 -7.04
CA TYR A 39 -12.69 3.43 -6.01
C TYR A 39 -13.35 3.83 -4.69
N GLY A 40 -13.67 5.12 -4.53
CA GLY A 40 -14.36 5.62 -3.34
C GLY A 40 -13.58 5.33 -2.05
N ARG A 41 -14.34 5.06 -0.98
CA ARG A 41 -13.78 4.68 0.32
C ARG A 41 -13.46 3.19 0.33
N THR A 42 -12.19 2.84 0.48
CA THR A 42 -11.71 1.45 0.44
C THR A 42 -10.93 1.09 1.70
N ARG A 43 -11.27 -0.04 2.33
CA ARG A 43 -10.45 -0.65 3.37
C ARG A 43 -9.13 -1.15 2.78
N ILE A 44 -8.02 -0.78 3.38
CA ILE A 44 -6.69 -1.27 2.98
C ILE A 44 -6.04 -1.94 4.18
N THR A 45 -5.68 -3.20 4.02
CA THR A 45 -4.91 -3.95 5.02
C THR A 45 -3.54 -4.28 4.44
N SER A 46 -2.47 -3.94 5.15
CA SER A 46 -1.09 -4.26 4.77
C SER A 46 -0.43 -5.06 5.89
N LEU A 47 0.05 -6.26 5.57
CA LEU A 47 0.87 -7.08 6.44
C LEU A 47 2.35 -6.82 6.12
N TYR A 48 3.12 -6.35 7.10
CA TYR A 48 4.56 -6.17 6.96
C TYR A 48 5.30 -7.44 7.39
N LEU A 49 6.30 -7.82 6.60
CA LEU A 49 7.24 -8.88 6.96
C LEU A 49 8.54 -8.25 7.45
N ASP A 50 9.12 -8.82 8.49
CA ASP A 50 10.38 -8.38 9.10
C ASP A 50 11.06 -9.57 9.78
N THR A 51 12.24 -9.37 10.35
CA THR A 51 12.88 -10.36 11.23
C THR A 51 12.09 -10.51 12.54
N PRO A 52 12.28 -11.60 13.30
CA PRO A 52 11.68 -11.75 14.63
C PRO A 52 12.02 -10.59 15.58
N GLU A 53 13.19 -9.98 15.44
CA GLU A 53 13.66 -8.82 16.20
C GLU A 53 13.26 -7.48 15.56
N ARG A 54 12.54 -7.51 14.43
CA ARG A 54 12.08 -6.35 13.68
C ARG A 54 13.23 -5.44 13.22
N ALA A 55 14.34 -6.04 12.78
CA ALA A 55 15.55 -5.32 12.42
C ALA A 55 15.37 -4.36 11.23
N MET A 56 14.51 -4.69 10.27
CA MET A 56 14.27 -3.86 9.09
C MET A 56 13.57 -2.55 9.47
N ILE A 57 12.54 -2.59 10.33
CA ILE A 57 11.85 -1.39 10.78
C ILE A 57 12.67 -0.58 11.77
N ALA A 58 13.38 -1.22 12.71
CA ALA A 58 14.29 -0.56 13.65
C ALA A 58 15.34 0.26 12.89
N ARG A 59 16.03 -0.38 11.92
CA ARG A 59 16.96 0.33 11.03
C ARG A 59 16.27 1.40 10.18
N SER A 60 15.04 1.16 9.70
CA SER A 60 14.32 2.14 8.88
C SER A 60 14.00 3.45 9.64
N VAL A 61 13.73 3.39 10.96
CA VAL A 61 13.39 4.58 11.77
C VAL A 61 14.61 5.47 12.05
N GLU A 62 15.82 4.91 12.03
CA GLU A 62 17.10 5.65 12.06
C GLU A 62 17.37 6.48 10.80
N LYS A 63 16.55 6.28 9.75
CA LYS A 63 16.64 6.98 8.46
C LYS A 63 18.03 6.83 7.77
N PRO A 64 18.56 5.61 7.61
CA PRO A 64 19.80 5.38 6.86
C PRO A 64 19.66 5.80 5.39
N LEU A 65 20.82 5.89 4.72
CA LEU A 65 20.92 6.20 3.29
C LEU A 65 20.09 5.26 2.40
N TYR A 66 20.11 3.97 2.74
CA TYR A 66 19.35 2.90 2.11
C TYR A 66 18.43 2.23 3.13
N LYS A 67 17.16 2.06 2.78
CA LYS A 67 16.22 1.23 3.52
C LYS A 67 15.21 0.57 2.60
N GLU A 68 14.72 -0.58 3.01
CA GLU A 68 13.66 -1.29 2.32
C GLU A 68 12.55 -1.73 3.26
N LYS A 69 11.40 -2.08 2.69
CA LYS A 69 10.23 -2.61 3.40
C LYS A 69 9.56 -3.66 2.54
N LEU A 70 9.23 -4.80 3.13
CA LEU A 70 8.43 -5.85 2.53
C LEU A 70 7.01 -5.79 3.09
N ARG A 71 6.01 -5.90 2.21
CA ARG A 71 4.61 -5.98 2.66
C ARG A 71 3.71 -6.68 1.65
N LEU A 72 2.79 -7.47 2.17
CA LEU A 72 1.59 -7.90 1.45
C LEU A 72 0.48 -6.90 1.70
N ARG A 73 -0.35 -6.64 0.70
CA ARG A 73 -1.51 -5.74 0.81
C ARG A 73 -2.74 -6.36 0.18
N ALA A 74 -3.86 -6.23 0.87
CA ALA A 74 -5.19 -6.55 0.37
C ALA A 74 -6.07 -5.28 0.37
N TYR A 75 -7.08 -5.28 -0.50
CA TYR A 75 -8.08 -4.23 -0.60
C TYR A 75 -9.47 -4.82 -0.34
N GLY A 76 -10.26 -4.15 0.49
CA GLY A 76 -11.53 -4.67 0.99
C GLY A 76 -11.40 -5.39 2.33
N GLU A 77 -12.48 -5.35 3.12
CA GLU A 77 -12.53 -5.92 4.48
C GLU A 77 -12.28 -7.42 4.47
N ALA A 78 -13.03 -8.17 3.65
CA ALA A 78 -12.93 -9.62 3.56
C ALA A 78 -11.51 -10.08 3.15
N ALA A 79 -10.94 -9.44 2.13
CA ALA A 79 -9.58 -9.75 1.66
C ALA A 79 -8.51 -9.42 2.72
N GLY A 80 -8.70 -8.33 3.46
CA GLY A 80 -7.83 -7.95 4.58
C GLY A 80 -7.87 -8.97 5.71
N THR A 81 -9.06 -9.41 6.11
CA THR A 81 -9.25 -10.46 7.12
C THR A 81 -8.62 -11.78 6.68
N ALA A 82 -8.86 -12.19 5.43
CA ALA A 82 -8.27 -13.41 4.86
C ALA A 82 -6.73 -13.33 4.85
N LEU A 83 -6.15 -12.20 4.44
CA LEU A 83 -4.70 -11.98 4.48
C LEU A 83 -4.13 -12.15 5.89
N MET A 84 -4.76 -11.53 6.89
CA MET A 84 -4.28 -11.62 8.27
C MET A 84 -4.43 -13.02 8.84
N ALA A 85 -5.51 -13.73 8.53
CA ALA A 85 -5.73 -15.11 8.96
C ALA A 85 -4.71 -16.07 8.34
N ALA A 86 -4.48 -15.97 7.03
CA ALA A 86 -3.59 -16.87 6.29
C ALA A 86 -2.13 -16.81 6.79
N PHE A 87 -1.69 -15.63 7.23
CA PHE A 87 -0.33 -15.41 7.72
C PHE A 87 -0.23 -15.38 9.26
N GLY A 88 -1.36 -15.38 9.98
CA GLY A 88 -1.40 -15.42 11.45
C GLY A 88 -1.25 -16.83 12.05
N ALA A 89 -1.36 -17.88 11.23
CA ALA A 89 -1.35 -19.29 11.65
C ALA A 89 0.05 -19.88 11.91
N GLY A 90 0.99 -19.09 12.45
CA GLY A 90 2.35 -19.52 12.80
C GLY A 90 3.45 -18.96 11.88
N PRO A 91 4.73 -19.21 12.22
CA PRO A 91 5.84 -18.53 11.56
C PRO A 91 5.95 -18.91 10.07
N LEU A 92 6.22 -17.91 9.23
CA LEU A 92 6.56 -18.09 7.81
C LEU A 92 8.03 -18.49 7.73
N VAL A 93 8.36 -19.74 8.02
CA VAL A 93 9.77 -20.08 8.19
C VAL A 93 10.46 -20.27 6.84
N ARG A 94 10.88 -19.16 6.23
CA ARG A 94 12.07 -19.11 5.36
C ARG A 94 13.23 -18.78 6.30
N ASN A 95 13.90 -19.80 6.83
CA ASN A 95 15.08 -19.65 7.70
C ASN A 95 16.34 -19.87 6.86
N ALA A 96 17.42 -19.17 7.18
CA ALA A 96 18.73 -19.49 6.61
C ALA A 96 19.26 -20.85 7.12
N ASP A 97 18.99 -21.16 8.39
CA ASP A 97 19.58 -22.32 9.11
C ASP A 97 18.66 -23.54 9.22
N ARG A 98 17.45 -23.49 8.65
CA ARG A 98 16.59 -24.68 8.51
C ARG A 98 16.42 -25.00 7.04
N PRO A 99 16.27 -26.29 6.68
CA PRO A 99 15.85 -26.63 5.33
C PRO A 99 14.55 -25.86 5.00
N PRO A 100 14.39 -25.37 3.76
CA PRO A 100 13.12 -24.83 3.30
C PRO A 100 12.00 -25.82 3.61
N LEU A 101 10.79 -25.31 3.85
CA LEU A 101 9.61 -26.16 3.88
C LEU A 101 9.59 -27.02 2.61
N SER A 102 9.31 -28.31 2.78
CA SER A 102 9.11 -29.19 1.62
C SER A 102 7.95 -28.67 0.77
N ASP A 103 7.97 -28.96 -0.53
CA ASP A 103 6.87 -28.58 -1.44
C ASP A 103 5.51 -29.04 -0.87
N ALA A 104 5.44 -30.21 -0.25
CA ALA A 104 4.24 -30.74 0.41
C ALA A 104 3.76 -29.89 1.61
N GLU A 105 4.67 -29.42 2.47
CA GLU A 105 4.34 -28.53 3.58
C GLU A 105 3.85 -27.16 3.10
N VAL A 106 4.49 -26.63 2.05
CA VAL A 106 4.05 -25.37 1.44
C VAL A 106 2.67 -25.52 0.81
N GLU A 107 2.42 -26.61 0.08
CA GLU A 107 1.13 -26.92 -0.52
C GLU A 107 0.03 -27.08 0.54
N ALA A 108 0.30 -27.82 1.62
CA ALA A 108 -0.64 -27.98 2.73
C ALA A 108 -1.01 -26.63 3.36
N ARG A 109 -0.02 -25.73 3.51
CA ARG A 109 -0.25 -24.38 4.05
C ARG A 109 -1.10 -23.52 3.13
N ALA A 110 -0.85 -23.57 1.82
CA ALA A 110 -1.63 -22.85 0.83
C ALA A 110 -3.08 -23.39 0.75
N ALA A 111 -3.26 -24.71 0.83
CA ALA A 111 -4.57 -25.35 0.83
C ALA A 111 -5.40 -25.03 2.11
N ALA A 112 -4.73 -24.76 3.23
CA ALA A 112 -5.37 -24.37 4.49
C ALA A 112 -5.92 -22.94 4.49
N VAL A 113 -5.83 -22.18 3.39
CA VAL A 113 -6.36 -20.82 3.27
C VAL A 113 -7.79 -20.85 2.71
N PRO A 114 -8.85 -20.84 3.55
CA PRO A 114 -10.22 -20.95 3.07
C PRO A 114 -10.63 -19.74 2.23
N GLY A 115 -11.24 -19.98 1.06
CA GLY A 115 -11.73 -18.93 0.17
C GLY A 115 -10.65 -18.00 -0.41
N GLY A 116 -9.37 -18.37 -0.28
CA GLY A 116 -8.24 -17.53 -0.67
C GLY A 116 -8.04 -17.39 -2.18
N GLU A 117 -8.56 -18.33 -2.99
CA GLU A 117 -8.35 -18.36 -4.44
C GLU A 117 -8.95 -17.14 -5.16
N ALA A 118 -10.08 -16.63 -4.67
CA ALA A 118 -10.69 -15.39 -5.17
C ALA A 118 -10.05 -14.12 -4.59
N THR A 119 -9.18 -14.25 -3.59
CA THR A 119 -8.59 -13.11 -2.88
C THR A 119 -7.24 -12.71 -3.50
N ALA A 120 -7.22 -11.60 -4.23
CA ALA A 120 -5.98 -11.03 -4.74
C ALA A 120 -5.22 -10.26 -3.64
N VAL A 121 -3.94 -10.54 -3.50
CA VAL A 121 -3.00 -9.80 -2.64
C VAL A 121 -1.83 -9.26 -3.44
N PHE A 122 -1.30 -8.15 -2.98
CA PHE A 122 -0.23 -7.42 -3.64
C PHE A 122 1.02 -7.48 -2.77
N PHE A 123 1.95 -8.38 -3.11
CA PHE A 123 3.24 -8.45 -2.44
C PHE A 123 4.21 -7.46 -3.07
N GLY A 124 4.81 -6.60 -2.25
CA GLY A 124 5.65 -5.53 -2.78
C GLY A 124 6.79 -5.13 -1.88
N ILE A 125 7.77 -4.53 -2.53
CA ILE A 125 8.97 -3.96 -1.94
C ILE A 125 8.97 -2.46 -2.13
N LYS A 126 9.33 -1.74 -1.06
CA LYS A 126 9.59 -0.30 -1.09
C LYS A 126 11.04 -0.04 -0.71
N LYS A 127 11.89 0.30 -1.66
CA LYS A 127 13.29 0.72 -1.44
C LYS A 127 13.35 2.24 -1.37
N LYS A 128 14.19 2.79 -0.50
CA LYS A 128 14.50 4.22 -0.46
C LYS A 128 16.02 4.39 -0.43
N PHE A 129 16.56 5.07 -1.42
CA PHE A 129 17.99 5.37 -1.55
C PHE A 129 18.19 6.86 -1.80
N LYS A 130 19.03 7.53 -1.00
CA LYS A 130 19.33 8.98 -1.15
C LYS A 130 18.06 9.84 -1.29
N GLY A 131 17.02 9.53 -0.52
CA GLY A 131 15.75 10.26 -0.55
C GLY A 131 14.76 9.79 -1.62
N ILE A 132 15.21 9.10 -2.67
CA ILE A 132 14.38 8.60 -3.78
C ILE A 132 13.74 7.28 -3.38
N VAL A 133 12.46 7.11 -3.69
CA VAL A 133 11.66 5.93 -3.35
C VAL A 133 11.35 5.14 -4.60
N TYR A 134 11.66 3.84 -4.58
CA TYR A 134 11.32 2.87 -5.61
C TYR A 134 10.33 1.87 -5.02
N LYS A 135 9.19 1.68 -5.68
CA LYS A 135 8.15 0.76 -5.25
C LYS A 135 7.82 -0.20 -6.38
N ARG A 136 7.87 -1.50 -6.09
CA ARG A 136 7.50 -2.56 -7.03
C ARG A 136 6.61 -3.56 -6.32
N ARG A 137 5.69 -4.18 -7.05
CA ARG A 137 4.77 -5.19 -6.52
C ARG A 137 4.35 -6.17 -7.61
N ILE A 138 4.00 -7.37 -7.18
CA ILE A 138 3.31 -8.40 -7.96
C ILE A 138 1.92 -8.61 -7.35
N ALA A 139 0.97 -8.99 -8.19
CA ALA A 139 -0.33 -9.51 -7.73
C ALA A 139 -0.23 -11.05 -7.66
N LEU A 140 -0.84 -11.62 -6.64
CA LEU A 140 -0.90 -13.05 -6.38
C LEU A 140 -2.27 -13.40 -5.80
N ALA A 141 -2.81 -14.59 -6.10
CA ALA A 141 -3.87 -15.14 -5.29
C ALA A 141 -3.35 -15.37 -3.87
N LEU A 142 -4.20 -15.29 -2.84
CA LEU A 142 -3.77 -15.44 -1.45
C LEU A 142 -3.02 -16.77 -1.18
N PRO A 143 -3.48 -17.96 -1.64
CA PRO A 143 -2.71 -19.20 -1.49
C PRO A 143 -1.37 -19.14 -2.23
N ALA A 144 -1.31 -18.53 -3.42
CA ALA A 144 -0.07 -18.33 -4.17
C ALA A 144 0.93 -17.46 -3.38
N ALA A 145 0.46 -16.43 -2.68
CA ALA A 145 1.29 -15.56 -1.85
C ALA A 145 1.85 -16.28 -0.62
N VAL A 146 1.03 -17.10 0.06
CA VAL A 146 1.49 -17.96 1.17
C VAL A 146 2.56 -18.92 0.66
N ALA A 147 2.31 -19.57 -0.48
CA ALA A 147 3.26 -20.50 -1.10
C ALA A 147 4.59 -19.83 -1.48
N PHE A 148 4.52 -18.67 -2.14
CA PHE A 148 5.70 -17.93 -2.60
C PHE A 148 6.57 -17.45 -1.44
N VAL A 149 5.95 -16.85 -0.41
CA VAL A 149 6.68 -16.38 0.77
C VAL A 149 7.29 -17.56 1.55
N SER A 150 6.65 -18.73 1.49
CA SER A 150 7.13 -19.97 2.12
C SER A 150 8.25 -20.67 1.35
N GLY A 151 8.58 -20.23 0.13
CA GLY A 151 9.75 -20.69 -0.62
C GLY A 151 9.48 -21.35 -1.97
N LEU A 152 8.21 -21.55 -2.37
CA LEU A 152 7.93 -22.09 -3.70
C LEU A 152 8.27 -21.07 -4.81
N PRO A 153 8.89 -21.50 -5.93
CA PRO A 153 9.23 -20.63 -7.04
C PRO A 153 8.02 -19.86 -7.59
N TYR A 154 8.22 -18.58 -7.89
CA TYR A 154 7.15 -17.67 -8.34
C TYR A 154 6.30 -18.22 -9.48
N GLU A 155 6.94 -18.74 -10.53
CA GLU A 155 6.24 -19.25 -11.71
C GLU A 155 5.36 -20.46 -11.38
N ARG A 156 5.83 -21.34 -10.47
CA ARG A 156 5.06 -22.51 -10.04
C ARG A 156 3.80 -22.08 -9.29
N VAL A 157 3.92 -21.12 -8.37
CA VAL A 157 2.75 -20.66 -7.61
C VAL A 157 1.72 -19.96 -8.50
N CYS A 158 2.15 -19.22 -9.53
CA CYS A 158 1.23 -18.56 -10.46
C CYS A 158 0.47 -19.54 -11.35
N VAL A 159 1.10 -20.66 -11.74
CA VAL A 159 0.40 -21.72 -12.49
C VAL A 159 -0.51 -22.52 -11.57
N ARG A 160 -0.06 -22.84 -10.35
CA ARG A 160 -0.80 -23.67 -9.41
C ARG A 160 -2.03 -22.97 -8.82
N TRP A 161 -1.91 -21.69 -8.52
CA TRP A 161 -2.97 -20.84 -7.99
C TRP A 161 -3.04 -19.54 -8.80
N PRO A 162 -3.61 -19.59 -10.01
CA PRO A 162 -3.74 -18.41 -10.84
C PRO A 162 -4.65 -17.36 -10.20
N LEU A 163 -4.45 -16.10 -10.57
CA LEU A 163 -5.41 -15.04 -10.24
C LEU A 163 -6.74 -15.34 -10.95
N ALA A 164 -7.86 -15.03 -10.29
CA ALA A 164 -9.19 -15.27 -10.85
C ALA A 164 -9.46 -14.47 -12.14
N ASP A 165 -8.86 -13.28 -12.25
CA ASP A 165 -8.90 -12.47 -13.46
C ASP A 165 -7.85 -12.94 -14.47
N ALA A 166 -8.28 -13.33 -15.66
CA ALA A 166 -7.42 -13.94 -16.68
C ALA A 166 -6.34 -12.97 -17.19
N GLU A 167 -6.65 -11.68 -17.31
CA GLU A 167 -5.68 -10.66 -17.74
C GLU A 167 -4.57 -10.51 -16.69
N GLN A 168 -4.93 -10.40 -15.41
CA GLN A 168 -3.97 -10.37 -14.31
C GLN A 168 -3.18 -11.67 -14.18
N ALA A 169 -3.80 -12.83 -14.41
CA ALA A 169 -3.10 -14.12 -14.42
C ALA A 169 -2.03 -14.18 -15.52
N ALA A 170 -2.35 -13.72 -16.73
CA ALA A 170 -1.39 -13.61 -17.83
C ALA A 170 -0.27 -12.59 -17.50
N ALA A 171 -0.63 -11.43 -16.94
CA ALA A 171 0.32 -10.39 -16.55
C ALA A 171 1.27 -10.84 -15.42
N ALA A 172 0.85 -11.74 -14.53
CA ALA A 172 1.70 -12.32 -13.49
C ALA A 172 2.89 -13.10 -14.09
N LEU A 173 2.71 -13.72 -15.26
CA LEU A 173 3.77 -14.44 -15.96
C LEU A 173 4.51 -13.57 -16.99
N ALA A 174 4.30 -12.25 -17.04
CA ALA A 174 5.07 -11.36 -17.90
C ALA A 174 6.52 -11.20 -17.41
N PRO A 175 7.50 -10.90 -18.29
CA PRO A 175 8.90 -10.69 -17.90
C PRO A 175 9.09 -9.64 -16.79
N ALA A 176 8.30 -8.56 -16.81
CA ALA A 176 8.36 -7.52 -15.79
C ALA A 176 7.94 -8.04 -14.40
N SER A 177 6.91 -8.88 -14.32
CA SER A 177 6.44 -9.48 -13.06
C SER A 177 7.45 -10.48 -12.51
N ARG A 178 8.04 -11.32 -13.37
CA ARG A 178 9.14 -12.23 -12.99
C ARG A 178 10.36 -11.49 -12.47
N GLN A 179 10.72 -10.36 -13.08
CA GLN A 179 11.80 -9.51 -12.56
C GLN A 179 11.48 -9.00 -11.15
N ILE A 180 10.25 -8.53 -10.91
CA ILE A 180 9.83 -8.05 -9.58
C ILE A 180 9.84 -9.19 -8.57
N ALA A 181 9.40 -10.39 -8.95
CA ALA A 181 9.44 -11.57 -8.08
C ALA A 181 10.86 -11.92 -7.65
N ARG A 182 11.84 -11.91 -8.58
CA ARG A 182 13.26 -12.11 -8.24
C ARG A 182 13.81 -11.01 -7.33
N GLU A 183 13.40 -9.75 -7.53
CA GLU A 183 13.76 -8.66 -6.62
C GLU A 183 13.18 -8.86 -5.21
N LEU A 184 11.98 -9.43 -5.10
CA LEU A 184 11.33 -9.76 -3.84
C LEU A 184 12.01 -10.95 -3.16
N GLU A 185 12.33 -12.02 -3.90
CA GLU A 185 13.10 -13.17 -3.39
C GLU A 185 14.43 -12.72 -2.81
N ALA A 186 15.24 -11.99 -3.60
CA ALA A 186 16.50 -11.46 -3.13
C ALA A 186 16.36 -10.55 -1.90
N ALA A 187 15.23 -9.83 -1.79
CA ALA A 187 14.93 -9.03 -0.61
C ALA A 187 14.48 -9.85 0.59
N MET A 188 13.74 -10.94 0.38
CA MET A 188 13.43 -11.87 1.45
C MET A 188 14.70 -12.52 1.99
N ASP A 189 15.57 -12.99 1.10
CA ASP A 189 16.82 -13.67 1.44
C ASP A 189 17.79 -12.80 2.27
N ARG A 190 17.80 -11.48 2.04
CA ARG A 190 18.61 -10.52 2.84
C ARG A 190 18.19 -10.41 4.29
N TRP A 191 16.94 -10.74 4.61
CA TRP A 191 16.34 -10.51 5.93
C TRP A 191 15.80 -11.80 6.53
N LEU A 192 16.32 -12.96 6.13
CA LEU A 192 15.95 -14.21 6.79
C LEU A 192 16.53 -14.24 8.22
N PRO A 193 15.79 -14.83 9.19
CA PRO A 193 14.45 -15.38 9.03
C PRO A 193 13.39 -14.27 8.95
N LEU A 194 12.34 -14.48 8.14
CA LEU A 194 11.21 -13.54 8.03
C LEU A 194 9.95 -14.05 8.73
N THR A 195 9.26 -13.16 9.43
CA THR A 195 7.96 -13.43 10.05
C THR A 195 6.94 -12.33 9.74
N PRO A 196 5.64 -12.61 9.85
CA PRO A 196 4.64 -11.54 9.95
C PRO A 196 4.98 -10.66 11.17
N SER A 197 5.24 -9.37 10.92
CA SER A 197 5.64 -8.42 11.96
C SER A 197 4.45 -7.60 12.45
N MET A 198 3.76 -6.92 11.53
CA MET A 198 2.63 -6.05 11.87
C MET A 198 1.58 -6.01 10.77
N GLY A 199 0.32 -6.21 11.16
CA GLY A 199 -0.83 -5.80 10.36
C GLY A 199 -1.06 -4.29 10.51
N ILE A 200 -1.32 -3.58 9.42
CA ILE A 200 -1.70 -2.16 9.43
C ILE A 200 -2.90 -1.98 8.52
N ALA A 201 -3.97 -1.41 9.06
CA ALA A 201 -5.21 -1.17 8.34
C ALA A 201 -5.65 0.29 8.42
N CYS A 202 -6.30 0.76 7.37
CA CYS A 202 -6.95 2.07 7.33
C CYS A 202 -8.08 2.07 6.30
N ASP A 203 -9.00 3.02 6.44
CA ASP A 203 -9.97 3.31 5.39
C ASP A 203 -9.48 4.50 4.60
N ARG A 204 -9.28 4.28 3.31
CA ARG A 204 -8.76 5.30 2.42
C ARG A 204 -9.87 5.89 1.60
N GLU A 205 -9.93 7.21 1.60
CA GLU A 205 -10.63 7.97 0.58
C GLU A 205 -9.59 8.70 -0.27
N ALA A 206 -9.70 8.57 -1.59
CA ALA A 206 -8.77 9.15 -2.53
C ALA A 206 -9.47 10.17 -3.42
N TRP A 207 -8.85 11.32 -3.58
CA TRP A 207 -9.32 12.43 -4.39
C TRP A 207 -8.32 12.70 -5.52
N GLY A 208 -8.84 12.97 -6.71
CA GLY A 208 -8.06 13.32 -7.88
C GLY A 208 -8.73 14.42 -8.69
N VAL A 209 -7.96 14.98 -9.63
CA VAL A 209 -8.50 15.94 -10.60
C VAL A 209 -9.51 15.21 -11.49
N ARG A 210 -10.71 15.76 -11.62
CA ARG A 210 -11.71 15.35 -12.60
C ARG A 210 -11.06 15.47 -13.97
N CYS A 211 -10.67 14.34 -14.54
CA CYS A 211 -10.44 14.30 -15.97
C CYS A 211 -11.80 14.59 -16.61
N ALA A 212 -11.90 15.56 -17.50
CA ALA A 212 -13.10 15.77 -18.30
C ALA A 212 -13.32 14.51 -19.15
N LEU A 213 -14.01 13.52 -18.58
CA LEU A 213 -14.47 12.35 -19.30
C LEU A 213 -15.64 12.80 -20.15
N ALA A 214 -15.37 12.95 -21.44
CA ALA A 214 -16.37 12.56 -22.42
C ALA A 214 -16.82 11.12 -22.09
N GLY A 215 -18.11 10.92 -21.87
CA GLY A 215 -18.78 9.61 -21.76
C GLY A 215 -18.84 9.05 -20.34
N GLU A 216 -20.07 8.87 -19.84
CA GLU A 216 -20.34 8.15 -18.60
C GLU A 216 -19.86 6.69 -18.65
N PRO A 217 -19.36 6.11 -17.55
CA PRO A 217 -19.05 4.68 -17.49
C PRO A 217 -20.32 3.87 -17.27
N SER A 218 -20.70 3.10 -18.28
CA SER A 218 -21.56 1.92 -18.15
C SER A 218 -20.95 0.92 -17.15
N ALA A 219 -21.80 0.38 -16.27
CA ALA A 219 -21.45 -0.62 -15.27
C ALA A 219 -21.11 -1.97 -15.93
N ALA A 220 -19.87 -2.15 -16.38
CA ALA A 220 -19.29 -3.47 -16.68
C ALA A 220 -17.75 -3.42 -16.70
N GLY A 221 -17.10 -4.27 -15.90
CA GLY A 221 -15.68 -4.65 -16.07
C GLY A 221 -14.66 -3.85 -15.26
N PHE A 222 -14.43 -4.23 -14.00
CA PHE A 222 -13.39 -3.67 -13.15
C PHE A 222 -12.06 -4.40 -13.32
N ALA A 223 -11.15 -3.80 -14.10
CA ALA A 223 -9.73 -4.17 -14.14
C ALA A 223 -8.84 -2.95 -13.86
N ALA A 224 -7.78 -3.20 -13.10
CA ALA A 224 -6.86 -2.20 -12.54
C ALA A 224 -6.08 -1.45 -13.64
N ARG A 225 -6.35 -0.15 -13.80
CA ARG A 225 -5.45 0.76 -14.51
C ARG A 225 -4.40 1.32 -13.53
N ASP A 226 -3.29 0.61 -13.43
CA ASP A 226 -2.05 1.13 -12.84
C ASP A 226 -0.90 0.85 -13.82
N THR A 227 -0.85 1.62 -14.92
CA THR A 227 0.33 1.74 -15.79
C THR A 227 0.52 3.19 -16.24
N ALA A 228 1.79 3.48 -16.53
CA ALA A 228 2.40 4.77 -16.83
C ALA A 228 1.62 5.75 -17.74
N ALA A 229 1.92 7.04 -17.53
CA ALA A 229 1.73 8.16 -18.46
C ALA A 229 0.38 8.22 -19.19
N ALA A 230 -0.48 9.13 -18.75
CA ALA A 230 -1.60 9.59 -19.55
C ALA A 230 -1.09 10.04 -20.94
N ARG A 231 -1.26 9.20 -21.96
CA ARG A 231 -1.30 9.66 -23.34
C ARG A 231 -2.63 10.40 -23.49
N VAL A 232 -2.56 11.69 -23.76
CA VAL A 232 -3.69 12.48 -24.23
C VAL A 232 -4.19 11.81 -25.52
N PRO A 233 -5.46 11.41 -25.62
CA PRO A 233 -6.01 10.94 -26.88
C PRO A 233 -5.99 12.10 -27.89
N ALA A 234 -5.61 11.83 -29.13
CA ALA A 234 -5.83 12.77 -30.21
C ALA A 234 -7.33 13.07 -30.30
N ALA A 235 -7.68 14.36 -30.32
CA ALA A 235 -9.06 14.83 -30.32
C ALA A 235 -9.83 14.25 -31.52
N ALA A 236 -10.96 13.61 -31.24
CA ALA A 236 -12.01 13.40 -32.22
C ALA A 236 -12.95 14.62 -32.19
N ASP A 237 -13.37 15.04 -33.37
CA ASP A 237 -14.05 16.30 -33.64
C ASP A 237 -15.39 16.47 -32.89
N GLY A 238 -15.64 17.70 -32.41
CA GLY A 238 -17.01 18.24 -32.33
C GLY A 238 -17.62 18.58 -30.96
N VAL A 239 -16.91 18.43 -29.84
CA VAL A 239 -17.42 18.91 -28.52
C VAL A 239 -16.42 19.91 -27.92
N ALA A 240 -16.89 21.12 -27.58
CA ALA A 240 -16.07 22.10 -26.90
C ALA A 240 -15.54 21.49 -25.59
N PRO A 241 -14.21 21.41 -25.38
CA PRO A 241 -13.66 20.75 -24.21
C PRO A 241 -14.08 21.51 -22.96
N ALA A 242 -14.62 20.80 -21.96
CA ALA A 242 -14.72 21.32 -20.61
C ALA A 242 -13.33 21.87 -20.21
N ALA A 243 -13.29 23.10 -19.68
CA ALA A 243 -12.04 23.82 -19.43
C ALA A 243 -11.03 22.91 -18.71
N ALA A 244 -9.85 22.74 -19.31
CA ALA A 244 -8.80 21.93 -18.72
C ALA A 244 -8.48 22.46 -17.31
N PRO A 245 -8.23 21.58 -16.33
CA PRO A 245 -7.92 22.01 -14.97
C PRO A 245 -6.73 22.97 -14.98
N THR A 246 -6.85 24.07 -14.26
CA THR A 246 -5.83 25.14 -14.20
C THR A 246 -4.58 24.77 -13.40
N PHE A 247 -4.50 23.53 -12.90
CA PHE A 247 -3.43 23.02 -12.05
C PHE A 247 -3.05 21.58 -12.41
N ASP A 248 -2.00 21.09 -11.77
CA ASP A 248 -1.39 19.78 -12.02
C ASP A 248 -2.43 18.64 -12.10
N PRO A 249 -2.62 18.00 -13.28
CA PRO A 249 -3.57 16.89 -13.42
C PRO A 249 -3.12 15.63 -12.65
N ALA A 250 -1.87 15.58 -12.18
CA ALA A 250 -1.36 14.52 -11.32
C ALA A 250 -1.57 14.79 -9.82
N LEU A 251 -2.18 15.92 -9.43
CA LEU A 251 -2.51 16.21 -8.05
C LEU A 251 -3.46 15.13 -7.49
N ARG A 252 -3.07 14.52 -6.37
CA ARG A 252 -3.88 13.54 -5.66
C ARG A 252 -3.81 13.78 -4.16
N LEU A 253 -4.96 13.71 -3.51
CA LEU A 253 -5.08 13.77 -2.06
C LEU A 253 -5.61 12.40 -1.59
N THR A 254 -5.14 11.90 -0.46
CA THR A 254 -5.77 10.74 0.18
C THR A 254 -5.89 10.96 1.67
N PHE A 255 -7.05 10.64 2.23
CA PHE A 255 -7.28 10.58 3.66
C PHE A 255 -7.28 9.12 4.11
N ASP A 256 -6.40 8.78 5.04
CA ASP A 256 -6.41 7.47 5.71
C ASP A 256 -7.02 7.62 7.11
N ASP A 257 -8.23 7.11 7.29
CA ASP A 257 -8.97 7.09 8.55
C ASP A 257 -8.79 5.78 9.31
N ARG A 258 -9.18 5.80 10.60
CA ARG A 258 -9.22 4.61 11.48
C ARG A 258 -7.92 3.80 11.36
N LEU A 259 -6.80 4.53 11.27
CA LEU A 259 -5.50 3.94 11.01
C LEU A 259 -5.06 3.18 12.26
N SER A 260 -4.99 1.86 12.14
CA SER A 260 -4.68 0.95 13.24
C SER A 260 -3.58 -0.06 12.89
N TYR A 261 -3.00 -0.67 13.92
CA TYR A 261 -2.05 -1.76 13.80
C TYR A 261 -2.48 -2.97 14.62
N LEU A 262 -2.06 -4.16 14.21
CA LEU A 262 -2.10 -5.39 14.98
C LEU A 262 -0.68 -5.92 15.09
N ASP A 263 -0.21 -6.18 16.29
CA ASP A 263 1.07 -6.85 16.49
C ASP A 263 0.95 -8.36 16.23
N CYS A 264 1.71 -8.87 15.27
CA CYS A 264 1.76 -10.29 14.94
C CYS A 264 2.66 -11.11 15.87
N HIS A 265 3.46 -10.47 16.74
CA HIS A 265 4.27 -11.15 17.77
C HIS A 265 3.51 -11.40 19.07
N GLY A 266 2.26 -10.95 19.17
CA GLY A 266 1.36 -11.30 20.28
C GLY A 266 1.34 -10.33 21.46
N HIS A 267 2.00 -9.16 21.40
CA HIS A 267 1.89 -8.16 22.48
C HIS A 267 0.51 -7.50 22.55
N THR A 268 -0.26 -7.58 21.44
CA THR A 268 -1.66 -7.11 21.36
C THR A 268 -2.56 -8.23 20.85
N SER A 269 -3.72 -8.45 21.48
CA SER A 269 -4.74 -9.40 21.02
C SER A 269 -5.76 -8.81 20.04
N SER A 270 -5.72 -7.49 19.80
CA SER A 270 -6.67 -6.76 18.96
C SER A 270 -6.02 -5.55 18.28
N TRP A 271 -6.69 -5.04 17.24
CA TRP A 271 -6.23 -3.86 16.51
C TRP A 271 -6.20 -2.61 17.39
N GLN A 272 -5.07 -1.92 17.41
CA GLN A 272 -4.82 -0.71 18.20
C GLN A 272 -4.68 0.53 17.30
N PRO A 273 -5.20 1.70 17.70
CA PRO A 273 -5.06 2.93 16.91
C PRO A 273 -3.60 3.43 16.82
N ILE A 274 -3.18 3.87 15.62
CA ILE A 274 -1.90 4.58 15.37
C ILE A 274 -2.09 6.11 15.44
N VAL A 275 -3.29 6.62 15.28
CA VAL A 275 -3.66 8.03 15.51
C VAL A 275 -4.98 8.07 16.24
N ALA A 276 -5.42 9.24 16.71
CA ALA A 276 -6.73 9.33 17.35
C ALA A 276 -7.82 8.81 16.36
N PRO A 277 -8.85 8.08 16.82
CA PRO A 277 -9.82 7.45 15.92
C PRO A 277 -10.54 8.40 14.95
N ASP A 278 -10.66 9.67 15.33
CA ASP A 278 -11.25 10.77 14.57
C ASP A 278 -10.24 11.56 13.72
N GLU A 279 -8.94 11.34 13.91
CA GLU A 279 -7.90 11.92 13.08
C GLU A 279 -7.68 11.12 11.79
N SER A 280 -7.34 11.84 10.73
CA SER A 280 -6.93 11.27 9.45
C SER A 280 -5.45 11.58 9.16
N ILE A 281 -4.81 10.69 8.40
CA ILE A 281 -3.55 11.01 7.73
C ILE A 281 -3.85 11.47 6.31
N LEU A 282 -3.72 12.76 6.05
CA LEU A 282 -3.75 13.34 4.72
C LEU A 282 -2.40 13.14 4.03
N GLU A 283 -2.39 12.53 2.85
CA GLU A 283 -1.24 12.43 1.96
C GLU A 283 -1.53 13.20 0.67
N ILE A 284 -0.66 14.16 0.33
CA ILE A 284 -0.76 14.97 -0.89
C ILE A 284 0.37 14.58 -1.82
N LYS A 285 0.03 14.26 -3.07
CA LYS A 285 0.96 13.95 -4.15
C LYS A 285 0.78 14.96 -5.27
N SER A 286 1.87 15.60 -5.68
CA SER A 286 1.89 16.58 -6.76
C SER A 286 3.16 16.42 -7.58
N ALA A 287 3.09 16.59 -8.89
CA ALA A 287 4.24 16.72 -9.80
C ALA A 287 4.80 18.16 -9.80
N GLY A 288 3.97 19.15 -9.48
CA GLY A 288 4.33 20.57 -9.42
C GLY A 288 4.13 21.21 -8.03
N PRO A 289 4.24 22.55 -7.94
CA PRO A 289 3.85 23.29 -6.73
C PRO A 289 2.37 23.07 -6.42
N TYR A 290 1.99 23.26 -5.16
CA TYR A 290 0.58 23.16 -4.77
C TYR A 290 -0.23 24.32 -5.39
N PRO A 291 -1.45 24.06 -5.88
CA PRO A 291 -2.31 25.12 -6.38
C PRO A 291 -2.69 26.11 -5.27
N PRO A 292 -2.98 27.38 -5.61
CA PRO A 292 -3.27 28.42 -4.62
C PRO A 292 -4.39 28.06 -3.63
N TRP A 293 -5.47 27.42 -4.09
CA TRP A 293 -6.58 26.99 -3.23
C TRP A 293 -6.11 26.03 -2.14
N LEU A 294 -5.20 25.10 -2.47
CA LEU A 294 -4.69 24.11 -1.53
C LEU A 294 -3.74 24.74 -0.54
N VAL A 295 -2.88 25.67 -1.00
CA VAL A 295 -2.02 26.45 -0.10
C VAL A 295 -2.87 27.26 0.89
N ALA A 296 -3.89 27.98 0.39
CA ALA A 296 -4.80 28.76 1.23
C ALA A 296 -5.54 27.89 2.24
N ALA A 297 -6.08 26.73 1.83
CA ALA A 297 -6.76 25.80 2.72
C ALA A 297 -5.84 25.25 3.81
N LEU A 298 -4.62 24.81 3.46
CA LEU A 298 -3.65 24.30 4.44
C LEU A 298 -3.21 25.41 5.42
N SER A 299 -2.95 26.62 4.92
CA SER A 299 -2.53 27.76 5.74
C SER A 299 -3.64 28.22 6.69
N ALA A 300 -4.87 28.39 6.21
CA ALA A 300 -6.00 28.83 7.02
C ALA A 300 -6.34 27.83 8.15
N GLN A 301 -6.06 26.55 7.94
CA GLN A 301 -6.30 25.48 8.91
C GLN A 301 -5.08 25.14 9.77
N GLY A 302 -3.93 25.80 9.57
CA GLY A 302 -2.69 25.51 10.29
C GLY A 302 -2.18 24.08 10.06
N ILE A 303 -2.34 23.54 8.86
CA ILE A 303 -1.97 22.16 8.52
C ILE A 303 -0.51 22.13 8.04
N TYR A 304 0.38 21.61 8.89
CA TYR A 304 1.82 21.54 8.61
C TYR A 304 2.30 20.11 8.32
N PRO A 305 3.30 19.93 7.44
CA PRO A 305 3.79 18.61 7.09
C PRO A 305 4.46 17.93 8.28
N ALA A 306 4.16 16.65 8.47
CA ALA A 306 4.77 15.82 9.50
C ALA A 306 5.50 14.64 8.88
N SER A 307 6.65 14.27 9.45
CA SER A 307 7.32 13.02 9.08
C SER A 307 6.54 11.84 9.63
N PHE A 308 5.67 11.23 8.82
CA PHE A 308 4.83 10.12 9.25
C PHE A 308 5.09 8.87 8.41
N THR A 309 5.38 7.75 9.07
CA THR A 309 5.36 6.42 8.42
C THR A 309 4.50 5.49 9.23
N LYS A 310 3.51 4.86 8.59
CA LYS A 310 2.56 3.95 9.25
C LYS A 310 3.30 2.85 10.03
N TYR A 311 4.21 2.15 9.36
CA TYR A 311 4.96 1.06 10.00
C TYR A 311 5.89 1.51 11.12
N GLY A 312 6.59 2.65 10.97
CA GLY A 312 7.45 3.15 12.04
C GLY A 312 6.67 3.59 13.27
N ASN A 313 5.50 4.21 13.08
CA ASN A 313 4.64 4.63 14.19
C ASN A 313 3.97 3.42 14.88
N ALA A 314 3.60 2.38 14.13
CA ALA A 314 3.11 1.14 14.69
C ALA A 314 4.20 0.47 15.55
N TYR A 315 5.41 0.32 15.00
CA TYR A 315 6.58 -0.24 15.70
C TYR A 315 6.84 0.48 17.03
N GLN A 316 7.00 1.81 17.01
CA GLN A 316 7.25 2.60 18.21
C GLN A 316 6.15 2.46 19.27
N ARG A 317 4.88 2.34 18.86
CA ARG A 317 3.77 2.09 19.80
C ARG A 317 3.86 0.71 20.42
N CYS A 318 4.13 -0.31 19.62
CA CYS A 318 4.26 -1.68 20.10
C CYS A 318 5.41 -1.84 21.10
N GLU A 319 6.57 -1.22 20.84
CA GLU A 319 7.70 -1.22 21.78
C GLU A 319 7.31 -0.53 23.10
N GLY A 320 6.59 0.59 23.03
CA GLY A 320 6.07 1.28 24.22
C GLY A 320 5.10 0.40 25.03
N THR A 321 4.20 -0.33 24.37
CA THR A 321 3.27 -1.26 25.02
C THR A 321 4.00 -2.45 25.66
N ALA A 322 5.00 -3.02 24.97
CA ALA A 322 5.80 -4.13 25.50
C ALA A 322 6.57 -3.73 26.77
N LEU A 323 7.18 -2.53 26.77
CA LEU A 323 7.86 -1.97 27.94
C LEU A 323 6.90 -1.80 29.14
N GLN A 324 5.69 -1.28 28.91
CA GLN A 324 4.68 -1.14 29.97
C GLN A 324 4.25 -2.48 30.55
N GLN A 325 4.07 -3.51 29.71
CA GLN A 325 3.72 -4.86 30.16
C GLN A 325 4.86 -5.50 30.98
N ALA A 326 6.12 -5.33 30.58
CA ALA A 326 7.27 -5.86 31.31
C ALA A 326 7.41 -5.25 32.71
N VAL A 327 7.19 -3.93 32.85
CA VAL A 327 7.21 -3.23 34.15
C VAL A 327 6.05 -3.63 35.05
N ALA A 328 4.89 -3.97 34.49
CA ALA A 328 3.72 -4.39 35.27
C ALA A 328 3.84 -5.80 35.87
N VAL A 329 4.80 -6.61 35.38
CA VAL A 329 5.02 -8.00 35.80
C VAL A 329 6.26 -8.12 36.72
N SER A 330 7.09 -7.08 36.81
CA SER A 330 8.24 -6.96 37.72
C SER A 330 7.87 -6.32 39.04
#